data_AF-A0AAP0ZNN5-F1
#
_entry.id   AF-A0AAP0ZNN5-F1
#
_cell.length_a   1.000
_cell.length_b   1.000
_cell.length_c   1.000
_cell.angle_alpha   90.00
_cell.angle_beta   90.00
_cell.angle_gamma   90.00
#
_symmetry.space_group_name_H-M   'P 1'
#
loop_
_entity.id
_entity.type
_entity.pdbx_description
1 polymer ?
#
loop_
_entity_poly.entity_id
_entity_poly.type
_entity_poly.pdbx_seq_one_letter_code
_entity_poly.pdbx_strand_id
1 'polypeptide(L)'
;MSTAAKHFDPQLGIDIHMYSMPPFPLPTPHIGLVLDPFDYLPFLGATVTVNGVKRATAGTGGLDIHIPLGMWTPQLSMPMGP
;
A
#
# COMPACT_ATOMS: atom_id res chain seq x y z
N MET A 1 14.53 -10.42 -15.72
CA MET A 1 13.19 -9.85 -15.94
C MET A 1 12.87 -9.05 -14.69
N SER A 2 12.84 -7.72 -14.77
CA SER A 2 12.45 -6.91 -13.60
C SER A 2 10.95 -7.13 -13.39
N THR A 3 10.57 -7.69 -12.23
CA THR A 3 9.18 -7.86 -11.81
C THR A 3 8.65 -6.49 -11.41
N ALA A 4 8.26 -5.67 -12.39
CA ALA A 4 7.55 -4.43 -12.09
C ALA A 4 6.24 -4.78 -11.37
N ALA A 5 6.00 -4.15 -10.22
CA ALA A 5 4.78 -4.38 -9.45
C ALA A 5 3.54 -3.97 -10.25
N LYS A 6 2.51 -4.80 -10.21
CA LYS A 6 1.18 -4.52 -10.76
C LYS A 6 0.15 -4.48 -9.64
N HIS A 7 -1.04 -3.97 -9.94
CA HIS A 7 -2.16 -4.08 -9.01
C HIS A 7 -2.34 -5.54 -8.57
N PHE A 8 -2.72 -5.72 -7.31
CA PHE A 8 -2.89 -7.03 -6.66
C PHE A 8 -1.61 -7.83 -6.39
N ASP A 9 -0.42 -7.35 -6.79
CA ASP A 9 0.83 -7.91 -6.27
C ASP A 9 0.96 -7.50 -4.80
N PRO A 10 1.19 -8.45 -3.87
CA PRO A 10 1.51 -8.09 -2.49
C PRO A 10 2.85 -7.36 -2.47
N GLN A 11 2.85 -6.17 -1.87
CA GLN A 11 4.03 -5.36 -1.70
C GLN A 11 4.44 -5.38 -0.23
N LEU A 12 5.71 -5.69 0.01
CA LEU A 12 6.31 -5.52 1.31
C LEU A 12 6.84 -4.09 1.39
N GLY A 13 6.31 -3.32 2.33
CA GLY A 13 6.77 -1.99 2.65
C GLY A 13 7.21 -1.87 4.09
N ILE A 14 7.92 -0.78 4.38
CA ILE A 14 8.20 -0.35 5.75
C ILE A 14 7.28 0.82 6.01
N ASP A 15 6.38 0.67 6.98
CA ASP A 15 5.57 1.80 7.44
C ASP A 15 6.39 2.62 8.43
N ILE A 16 6.43 3.94 8.23
CA ILE A 16 7.10 4.87 9.13
C ILE A 16 6.16 5.27 10.29
N HIS A 17 4.93 4.76 10.33
CA HIS A 17 4.11 4.76 11.54
C HIS A 17 4.56 3.62 12.47
N MET A 18 5.13 4.02 13.60
CA MET A 18 5.81 3.12 14.50
C MET A 18 4.87 2.63 15.60
N TYR A 19 4.93 1.35 15.96
CA TYR A 19 4.35 0.91 17.23
C TYR A 19 5.08 1.60 18.38
N SER A 20 4.31 2.21 19.30
CA SER A 20 4.87 2.74 20.54
C SER A 20 5.28 1.57 21.44
N MET A 21 6.55 1.17 21.35
CA MET A 21 7.15 0.09 22.12
C MET A 21 8.37 0.65 22.88
N PRO A 22 8.56 0.36 24.17
CA PRO A 22 9.79 0.75 24.86
C PRO A 22 11.00 0.01 24.26
N PRO A 23 12.17 0.65 24.06
CA PRO A 23 12.54 2.02 24.45
C PRO A 23 12.37 3.07 23.34
N PHE A 24 12.00 2.67 22.12
CA PHE A 24 11.80 3.57 20.99
C PHE A 24 10.75 3.00 20.03
N PRO A 25 10.05 3.87 19.29
CA PRO A 25 9.10 3.40 18.31
C PRO A 25 9.79 2.53 17.25
N LEU A 26 9.26 1.33 17.00
CA LEU A 26 9.79 0.41 16.00
C LEU A 26 9.05 0.58 14.67
N PRO A 27 9.76 0.62 13.52
CA PRO A 27 9.10 0.62 12.22
C PRO A 27 8.29 -0.67 12.05
N THR A 28 7.07 -0.53 11.54
CA THR A 28 6.17 -1.66 11.36
C THR A 28 6.33 -2.19 9.94
N PRO A 29 6.75 -3.45 9.72
CA PRO A 29 6.65 -4.04 8.40
C PRO A 29 5.17 -4.13 8.02
N HIS A 30 4.80 -3.53 6.88
CA HIS A 30 3.45 -3.66 6.34
C HIS A 30 3.52 -4.47 5.06
N ILE A 31 2.53 -5.36 4.87
CA ILE A 31 2.27 -5.96 3.58
C ILE A 31 0.99 -5.31 3.09
N GLY A 32 1.07 -4.66 1.94
CA GLY A 32 -0.02 -3.89 1.37
C GLY A 32 -0.24 -4.20 -0.11
N LEU A 33 -1.37 -3.73 -0.63
CA LEU A 33 -1.63 -3.67 -2.06
C LEU A 33 -1.71 -2.19 -2.45
N VAL A 34 -0.83 -1.76 -3.34
CA VAL A 34 -0.93 -0.44 -3.95
C VAL A 34 -1.83 -0.51 -5.17
N LEU A 35 -2.91 0.26 -5.13
CA LEU A 35 -3.92 0.38 -6.18
C LEU A 35 -4.14 1.86 -6.50
N ASP A 36 -4.55 2.18 -7.71
CA ASP A 36 -5.11 3.49 -8.03
C ASP A 36 -6.45 3.31 -8.74
N PRO A 37 -7.59 3.68 -8.13
CA PRO A 37 -8.91 3.55 -8.75
C PRO A 37 -9.02 4.30 -10.07
N PHE A 38 -8.29 5.40 -10.24
CA PHE A 38 -8.37 6.21 -11.45
C PHE A 38 -7.63 5.59 -12.64
N ASP A 39 -6.76 4.59 -12.43
CA ASP A 39 -6.13 3.82 -13.52
C ASP A 39 -7.14 3.07 -14.41
N TYR A 40 -8.37 2.91 -13.92
CA TYR A 40 -9.47 2.25 -14.61
C TYR A 40 -10.42 3.22 -15.31
N LEU A 41 -10.18 4.53 -15.21
CA LEU A 41 -10.95 5.52 -15.95
C LEU A 41 -10.37 5.75 -17.36
N PRO A 42 -11.20 6.11 -18.35
CA PRO A 42 -10.72 6.52 -19.65
C PRO A 42 -9.83 7.78 -19.52
N PHE A 43 -8.62 7.73 -20.10
CA PHE A 43 -7.70 8.86 -20.22
C PHE A 43 -7.17 9.47 -18.91
N LEU A 44 -7.31 8.77 -17.78
CA LEU A 44 -6.76 9.18 -16.48
C LEU A 44 -6.02 8.00 -15.83
N GLY A 45 -5.00 8.29 -15.01
CA GLY A 45 -4.20 7.27 -14.31
C GLY A 45 -3.17 6.56 -15.20
N ALA A 46 -2.84 5.31 -14.83
CA ALA A 46 -1.75 4.54 -15.42
C ALA A 46 -2.04 4.05 -16.84
N THR A 47 -1.07 4.29 -17.72
CA THR A 47 -1.08 3.81 -19.11
C THR A 47 -0.31 2.50 -19.31
N VAL A 48 0.50 2.09 -18.32
CA VAL A 48 1.35 0.89 -18.39
C VAL A 48 0.62 -0.31 -17.80
N THR A 49 0.70 -1.44 -18.52
CA THR A 49 0.27 -2.74 -17.99
C THR A 49 1.47 -3.67 -17.84
N VAL A 50 1.41 -4.52 -16.80
CA VAL A 50 2.36 -5.59 -16.54
C VAL A 50 1.57 -6.88 -16.46
N ASN A 51 1.83 -7.83 -17.36
CA ASN A 51 1.10 -9.09 -17.43
C ASN A 51 -0.44 -8.90 -17.49
N GLY A 52 -0.91 -7.92 -18.26
CA GLY A 52 -2.33 -7.64 -18.46
C GLY A 52 -3.02 -6.86 -17.33
N VAL A 53 -2.29 -6.51 -16.26
CA VAL A 53 -2.81 -5.74 -15.12
C VAL A 53 -2.16 -4.36 -15.08
N LYS A 54 -2.88 -3.32 -14.63
CA LYS A 54 -2.32 -1.97 -14.46
C LYS A 54 -1.10 -2.01 -13.52
N ARG A 55 -0.03 -1.31 -13.89
CA ARG A 55 1.16 -1.16 -13.05
C ARG A 55 0.74 -0.52 -11.73
N ALA A 56 1.23 -1.04 -10.60
CA ALA A 56 0.97 -0.42 -9.30
C ALA A 56 1.66 0.95 -9.24
N THR A 57 0.85 1.99 -9.21
CA THR A 57 1.26 3.38 -9.07
C THR A 57 0.28 4.09 -8.14
N ALA A 58 0.72 5.14 -7.45
CA ALA A 58 -0.11 5.95 -6.57
C ALA A 58 -0.25 7.38 -7.10
N GLY A 59 -0.26 7.54 -8.43
CA GLY A 59 -0.04 8.82 -9.11
C GLY A 59 -1.24 9.77 -9.09
N THR A 60 -2.45 9.26 -8.92
CA THR A 60 -3.69 10.05 -8.98
C THR A 60 -4.57 9.87 -7.74
N GLY A 61 -4.96 8.64 -7.41
CA GLY A 61 -5.85 8.31 -6.30
C GLY A 61 -5.33 7.15 -5.46
N GLY A 62 -4.00 7.03 -5.35
CA GLY A 62 -3.31 5.92 -4.70
C GLY A 62 -3.96 5.47 -3.40
N LEU A 63 -4.29 4.19 -3.35
CA LEU A 63 -4.84 3.46 -2.23
C LEU A 63 -3.82 2.39 -1.82
N ASP A 64 -3.52 2.35 -0.53
CA ASP A 64 -2.80 1.23 0.07
C ASP A 64 -3.76 0.41 0.92
N ILE A 65 -3.94 -0.86 0.55
CA ILE A 65 -4.77 -1.80 1.29
C ILE A 65 -3.86 -2.70 2.11
N HIS A 66 -3.82 -2.45 3.41
CA HIS A 66 -3.10 -3.29 4.37
C HIS A 66 -3.65 -4.73 4.42
N ILE A 67 -2.75 -5.69 4.26
CA ILE A 67 -2.99 -7.11 4.55
C ILE A 67 -2.62 -7.32 6.03
N PRO A 68 -3.59 -7.63 6.92
CA PRO A 68 -3.31 -7.76 8.34
C PRO A 68 -2.34 -8.91 8.63
N LEU A 69 -1.27 -8.62 9.37
CA LEU A 69 -0.34 -9.62 9.90
C LEU A 69 -0.71 -9.92 11.36
N GLY A 70 -1.79 -10.68 11.56
CA GLY A 70 -2.29 -11.06 12.88
C GLY A 70 -3.76 -10.73 13.09
N MET A 71 -4.19 -10.68 14.35
CA MET A 71 -5.57 -10.36 14.71
C MET A 71 -5.86 -8.91 14.34
N TRP A 72 -6.83 -8.69 13.45
CA TRP A 72 -7.23 -7.34 13.03
C TRP A 72 -7.72 -6.55 14.24
N THR A 73 -6.91 -5.58 14.66
CA THR A 73 -7.36 -4.53 15.57
C THR A 73 -7.85 -3.38 14.71
N PRO A 74 -9.07 -2.85 14.90
CA PRO A 74 -9.47 -1.62 14.23
C PRO A 74 -8.40 -0.57 14.49
N GLN A 75 -8.06 0.21 13.46
CA GLN A 75 -7.16 1.35 13.60
C GLN A 75 -7.64 2.15 14.80
N LEU A 76 -6.92 2.09 15.91
CA LEU A 76 -7.21 2.95 17.01
C LEU A 76 -6.84 4.32 16.48
N SER A 77 -7.85 5.14 16.16
CA SER A 77 -7.68 6.54 15.82
C SER A 77 -7.19 7.29 17.07
N MET A 78 -6.03 6.90 17.59
CA MET A 78 -5.23 7.78 18.40
C MET A 78 -4.80 8.94 17.49
N PRO A 79 -4.56 10.15 18.02
CA PRO A 79 -4.24 11.34 17.22
C PRO A 79 -2.88 11.29 16.50
N MET A 80 -2.39 10.11 16.10
CA MET A 80 -1.06 9.89 15.57
C MET A 80 -1.13 9.11 14.25
N GLY A 81 -1.33 9.88 13.17
CA GLY A 81 -1.00 9.50 11.79
C GLY A 81 -2.12 8.83 10.97
N PRO A 82 -2.21 9.11 9.65
CA PRO A 82 -3.27 8.63 8.75
C PRO A 82 -3.27 7.11 8.51
#